data_AF-A0A1G3Y6C9-F1
#
_entry.id   AF-A0A1G3Y6C9-F1
#
_cell.length_a   1.000
_cell.length_b   1.000
_cell.length_c   1.000
_cell.angle_alpha   90.00
_cell.angle_beta   90.00
_cell.angle_gamma   90.00
#
_symmetry.space_group_name_H-M   'P 1'
#
loop_
_entity.id
_entity.type
_entity.pdbx_description
1 polymer ?
#
loop_
_entity_poly.entity_id
_entity_poly.type
_entity_poly.pdbx_seq_one_letter_code
_entity_poly.pdbx_strand_id
1 'polypeptide(L)'
;MLNYTPEQIEAINTVNENLQIIACAGSGKTQVISQRIVNILKNEPSIQPQNIVAFTYTEKAAAELKSRVLKLCKEQLPDTKGLVDMYIGTIHSWCLKVLQEHIYEYQKFLQLAEYADKVLSSVKGREISPFVTEKLQPYSMAAEPEVSYGRNTQNFWIRNQRNIYFTYGTRKYYPDFIIFKDGFIYVIETKGEIYSDTRKNVLLKKLDEVPGDATIKGFRGILIFSTQLDEMGEDYIGFDDFIKASEEILRRHQSKADLIQDPPAAERFIKYIPVYQPIKAYKKFIKKQKTPKPDGWLEVKENPDGYPDTVFATQAKGDALNPKYRHNDWIYLNHVEDKSEALNNLSLVFNGTIEDEYDPGCTIRVVETIEKESSSSLFNEKEIHLKPYNKIKEPIVITDVHIGEEVEIVAVEYLLDEDIAVLETF
;
A
#
# COMPACT_ATOMS: atom_id res chain seq x y z
N MET A 1 4.21 1.62 56.74
CA MET A 1 4.75 2.72 55.92
C MET A 1 5.71 2.12 54.91
N LEU A 2 5.72 2.60 53.67
CA LEU A 2 6.76 2.25 52.71
C LEU A 2 8.08 2.86 53.19
N ASN A 3 9.12 2.05 53.34
CA ASN A 3 10.46 2.54 53.66
C ASN A 3 11.17 2.93 52.37
N TYR A 4 11.49 4.22 52.23
CA TYR A 4 12.29 4.76 51.13
C TYR A 4 13.78 4.73 51.49
N THR A 5 14.65 4.51 50.51
CA THR A 5 16.10 4.67 50.72
C THR A 5 16.46 6.16 50.89
N PRO A 6 17.62 6.51 51.47
CA PRO A 6 18.05 7.90 51.59
C PRO A 6 18.00 8.67 50.26
N GLU A 7 18.42 8.05 49.15
CA GLU A 7 18.43 8.64 47.82
C GLU A 7 17.01 8.84 47.26
N GLN A 8 16.09 7.93 47.58
CA GLN A 8 14.68 8.08 47.22
C GLN A 8 14.02 9.21 48.02
N ILE A 9 14.35 9.34 49.31
CA ILE A 9 13.87 10.43 50.17
C ILE A 9 14.37 11.77 49.65
N GLU A 10 15.66 11.86 49.29
CA GLU A 10 16.25 13.03 48.67
C GLU A 10 15.50 13.42 47.39
N ALA A 11 15.35 12.48 46.45
CA ALA A 11 14.62 12.71 45.20
C ALA A 11 13.15 13.16 45.42
N ILE A 12 12.46 12.64 46.44
CA ILE A 12 11.09 13.03 46.80
C ILE A 12 11.05 14.46 47.35
N ASN A 13 12.07 14.85 48.11
CA ASN A 13 12.13 16.15 48.79
C ASN A 13 12.68 17.28 47.91
N THR A 14 13.42 16.98 46.85
CA THR A 14 13.88 17.98 45.88
C THR A 14 12.70 18.48 45.03
N VAL A 15 12.08 19.59 45.45
CA VAL A 15 10.88 20.18 44.80
C VAL A 15 11.19 21.40 43.93
N ASN A 16 12.12 22.27 44.35
CA ASN A 16 12.35 23.60 43.76
C ASN A 16 13.54 23.68 42.78
N GLU A 17 14.01 22.53 42.30
CA GLU A 17 15.18 22.43 41.43
C GLU A 17 14.96 21.40 40.31
N ASN A 18 15.73 21.53 39.23
CA ASN A 18 15.77 20.53 38.16
C ASN A 18 16.42 19.25 38.69
N LEU A 19 15.69 18.13 38.60
CA LEU A 19 16.14 16.83 39.10
C LEU A 19 16.22 15.81 37.97
N GLN A 20 17.37 15.15 37.83
CA GLN A 20 17.55 13.97 36.98
C GLN A 20 17.72 12.71 37.85
N ILE A 21 16.87 11.70 37.63
CA ILE A 21 16.94 10.42 38.36
C ILE A 21 17.45 9.33 37.40
N ILE A 22 18.65 8.82 37.65
CA ILE A 22 19.23 7.68 36.93
C ILE A 22 18.99 6.43 37.77
N ALA A 23 18.28 5.44 37.24
CA ALA A 23 17.87 4.27 38.03
C ALA A 23 17.67 3.01 37.18
N CYS A 24 18.14 1.87 37.70
CA CYS A 24 17.94 0.54 37.12
C CYS A 24 16.47 0.10 37.13
N ALA A 25 16.11 -0.89 36.31
CA ALA A 25 14.78 -1.50 36.37
C ALA A 25 14.48 -2.05 37.78
N GLY A 26 13.23 -1.96 38.23
CA GLY A 26 12.83 -2.44 39.56
C GLY A 26 13.21 -1.56 40.75
N SER A 27 13.95 -0.46 40.58
CA SER A 27 14.39 0.41 41.69
C SER A 27 13.31 1.31 42.31
N GLY A 28 12.04 1.14 41.92
CA GLY A 28 10.93 1.95 42.44
C GLY A 28 10.76 3.34 41.81
N LYS A 29 11.33 3.61 40.63
CA LYS A 29 11.23 4.90 39.91
C LYS A 29 9.82 5.50 39.91
N THR A 30 8.82 4.71 39.50
CA THR A 30 7.43 5.18 39.42
C THR A 30 6.87 5.56 40.79
N GLN A 31 7.27 4.85 41.85
CA GLN A 31 6.87 5.17 43.23
C GLN A 31 7.50 6.48 43.71
N VAL A 32 8.80 6.69 43.42
CA VAL A 32 9.50 7.94 43.73
C VAL A 32 8.86 9.12 43.02
N ILE A 33 8.60 9.01 41.71
CA ILE A 33 7.94 10.06 40.92
C ILE A 33 6.54 10.37 41.47
N SER A 34 5.75 9.34 41.80
CA SER A 34 4.39 9.53 42.31
C SER A 34 4.40 10.25 43.66
N GLN A 35 5.29 9.85 44.57
CA GLN A 35 5.42 10.48 45.88
C GLN A 35 6.00 11.90 45.78
N ARG A 36 6.90 12.16 44.84
CA ARG A 36 7.42 13.50 44.55
C ARG A 36 6.31 14.46 44.11
N ILE A 37 5.40 14.03 43.22
CA ILE A 37 4.25 14.85 42.80
C ILE A 37 3.39 15.24 44.00
N VAL A 38 3.09 14.28 44.87
CA VAL A 38 2.33 14.52 46.12
C VAL A 38 3.09 15.47 47.03
N ASN A 39 4.42 15.33 47.13
CA ASN A 39 5.26 16.18 47.98
C ASN A 39 5.33 17.63 47.46
N ILE A 40 5.33 17.84 46.15
CA ILE A 40 5.21 19.19 45.54
C ILE A 40 3.89 19.82 45.97
N LEU A 41 2.76 19.13 45.75
CA LEU A 41 1.43 19.66 46.12
C LEU A 41 1.29 19.90 47.62
N LYS A 42 2.01 19.13 48.45
CA LYS A 42 1.99 19.27 49.90
C LYS A 42 2.80 20.47 50.39
N ASN A 43 3.98 20.70 49.83
CA ASN A 43 4.97 21.63 50.39
C ASN A 43 5.02 22.98 49.67
N GLU A 44 4.46 23.09 48.46
CA GLU A 44 4.47 24.32 47.65
C GLU A 44 3.05 24.89 47.50
N PRO A 45 2.61 25.83 48.38
CA PRO A 45 1.23 26.34 48.40
C PRO A 45 0.79 27.08 47.13
N SER A 46 1.75 27.56 46.33
CA SER A 46 1.50 28.23 45.05
C SER A 46 1.21 27.25 43.90
N ILE A 47 1.54 25.97 44.07
CA ILE A 47 1.38 24.94 43.04
C ILE A 47 0.08 24.18 43.26
N GLN A 48 -0.85 24.34 42.33
CA GLN A 48 -2.10 23.61 42.31
C GLN A 48 -2.01 22.41 41.36
N PRO A 49 -2.92 21.41 41.45
CA PRO A 49 -2.89 20.24 40.57
C PRO A 49 -2.84 20.59 39.07
N GLN A 50 -3.53 21.65 38.63
CA GLN A 50 -3.51 22.14 37.24
C GLN A 50 -2.13 22.61 36.76
N ASN A 51 -1.20 22.91 37.67
CA ASN A 51 0.17 23.29 37.34
C ASN A 51 1.09 22.07 37.14
N ILE A 52 0.61 20.86 37.45
CA ILE A 52 1.39 19.63 37.33
C ILE A 52 1.15 18.98 35.97
N VAL A 53 2.23 18.78 35.24
CA VAL A 53 2.28 17.99 34.00
C VAL A 53 3.25 16.84 34.20
N ALA A 54 2.74 15.61 34.10
CA ALA A 54 3.55 14.39 34.09
C ALA A 54 3.22 13.57 32.85
N PHE A 55 4.24 13.19 32.08
CA PHE A 55 4.04 12.35 30.91
C PHE A 55 4.98 11.15 30.87
N THR A 56 4.57 10.13 30.13
CA THR A 56 5.35 8.92 29.85
C THR A 56 5.14 8.47 28.40
N TYR A 57 5.82 7.40 27.99
CA TYR A 57 5.78 6.92 26.61
C TYR A 57 4.49 6.18 26.26
N THR A 58 3.87 5.46 27.21
CA THR A 58 2.72 4.60 26.92
C THR A 58 1.48 4.97 27.74
N GLU A 59 0.29 4.79 27.16
CA GLU A 59 -0.99 5.01 27.84
C GLU A 59 -1.13 4.14 29.10
N LYS A 60 -0.66 2.89 29.04
CA LYS A 60 -0.68 1.98 30.18
C LYS A 60 0.15 2.51 31.36
N ALA A 61 1.37 2.99 31.09
CA ALA A 61 2.20 3.57 32.13
C ALA A 61 1.60 4.87 32.69
N ALA A 62 0.95 5.68 31.83
CA ALA A 62 0.27 6.90 32.26
C ALA A 62 -0.93 6.59 33.17
N ALA A 63 -1.74 5.60 32.83
CA ALA A 63 -2.88 5.15 33.64
C ALA A 63 -2.42 4.62 35.01
N GLU A 64 -1.35 3.82 35.03
CA GLU A 64 -0.77 3.31 36.28
C GLU A 64 -0.22 4.45 37.16
N LEU A 65 0.53 5.39 36.57
CA LEU A 65 1.04 6.57 37.27
C LEU A 65 -0.11 7.42 37.82
N LYS A 66 -1.14 7.69 37.02
CA LYS A 66 -2.32 8.47 37.41
C LYS A 66 -3.04 7.82 38.58
N SER A 67 -3.33 6.53 38.50
CA SER A 67 -3.99 5.79 39.59
C SER A 67 -3.17 5.85 40.88
N ARG A 68 -1.84 5.75 40.79
CA ARG A 68 -0.95 5.78 41.95
C ARG A 68 -0.91 7.16 42.60
N VAL A 69 -0.76 8.23 41.81
CA VAL A 69 -0.77 9.61 42.33
C VAL A 69 -2.11 9.93 42.98
N LEU A 70 -3.24 9.61 42.33
CA LEU A 70 -4.57 9.88 42.89
C LEU A 70 -4.80 9.15 44.22
N LYS A 71 -4.32 7.91 44.34
CA LYS A 71 -4.36 7.15 45.60
C LYS A 71 -3.56 7.85 46.69
N LEU A 72 -2.33 8.26 46.41
CA LEU A 72 -1.47 8.94 47.38
C LEU A 72 -2.04 10.31 47.78
N CYS A 73 -2.57 11.09 46.85
CA CYS A 73 -3.25 12.36 47.16
C CYS A 73 -4.46 12.12 48.07
N LYS A 74 -5.28 11.09 47.80
CA LYS A 74 -6.42 10.77 48.67
C LYS A 74 -6.01 10.37 50.09
N GLU A 75 -4.89 9.67 50.22
CA GLU A 75 -4.37 9.21 51.52
C GLU A 75 -3.65 10.31 52.30
N GLN A 76 -2.92 11.20 51.63
CA GLN A 76 -2.03 12.17 52.27
C GLN A 76 -2.54 13.62 52.22
N LEU A 77 -3.40 13.95 51.27
CA LEU A 77 -3.89 15.30 50.97
C LEU A 77 -5.41 15.30 50.67
N PRO A 78 -6.26 14.77 51.57
CA PRO A 78 -7.68 14.51 51.30
C PRO A 78 -8.49 15.76 50.93
N ASP A 79 -8.05 16.94 51.36
CA ASP A 79 -8.73 18.22 51.10
C ASP A 79 -8.32 18.88 49.77
N THR A 80 -7.42 18.27 49.00
CA THR A 80 -6.94 18.82 47.72
C THR A 80 -8.04 18.76 46.66
N LYS A 81 -8.43 19.95 46.18
CA LYS A 81 -9.37 20.10 45.06
C LYS A 81 -8.64 20.15 43.71
N GLY A 82 -9.35 19.87 42.63
CA GLY A 82 -8.80 20.00 41.27
C GLY A 82 -7.85 18.89 40.83
N LEU A 83 -7.82 17.73 41.53
CA LEU A 83 -6.97 16.59 41.12
C LEU A 83 -7.24 16.10 39.69
N VAL A 84 -8.42 16.41 39.13
CA VAL A 84 -8.80 16.12 37.74
C VAL A 84 -8.12 17.02 36.73
N ASP A 85 -7.69 18.22 37.14
CA ASP A 85 -7.07 19.24 36.28
C ASP A 85 -5.58 18.98 36.07
N MET A 86 -4.97 18.12 36.91
CA MET A 86 -3.61 17.64 36.75
C MET A 86 -3.46 16.78 35.50
N TYR A 87 -2.47 17.09 34.67
CA TYR A 87 -2.19 16.30 33.49
C TYR A 87 -1.25 15.13 33.82
N ILE A 88 -1.77 13.91 33.65
CA ILE A 88 -0.96 12.67 33.67
C ILE A 88 -1.33 11.84 32.43
N GLY A 89 -0.43 11.77 31.46
CA GLY A 89 -0.72 11.20 30.13
C GLY A 89 0.51 10.81 29.34
N THR A 90 0.36 10.68 28.02
CA THR A 90 1.48 10.52 27.09
C THR A 90 2.01 11.88 26.61
N ILE A 91 3.22 11.89 26.06
CA ILE A 91 3.81 13.10 25.45
C ILE A 91 2.90 13.60 24.31
N HIS A 92 2.48 12.70 23.41
CA HIS A 92 1.60 13.03 22.29
C HIS A 92 0.29 13.66 22.74
N SER A 93 -0.37 13.07 23.75
CA SER A 93 -1.60 13.61 24.30
C SER A 93 -1.42 14.99 24.97
N TRP A 94 -0.22 15.30 25.50
CA TRP A 94 0.07 16.61 26.08
C TRP A 94 0.23 17.65 24.98
N CYS A 95 1.03 17.34 23.97
CA CYS A 95 1.20 18.21 22.81
C CYS A 95 -0.15 18.51 22.15
N LEU A 96 -1.00 17.50 21.96
CA LEU A 96 -2.34 17.69 21.42
C LEU A 96 -3.21 18.60 22.31
N LYS A 97 -3.20 18.39 23.64
CA LYS A 97 -3.93 19.24 24.58
C LYS A 97 -3.48 20.71 24.48
N VAL A 98 -2.17 20.96 24.45
CA VAL A 98 -1.60 22.32 24.32
C VAL A 98 -2.02 22.96 22.99
N LEU A 99 -1.96 22.21 21.89
CA LEU A 99 -2.41 22.69 20.58
C LEU A 99 -3.91 23.04 20.59
N GLN A 100 -4.74 22.20 21.22
CA GLN A 100 -6.19 22.44 21.35
C GLN A 100 -6.52 23.66 22.20
N GLU A 101 -5.73 23.93 23.26
CA GLU A 101 -5.95 25.07 24.15
C GLU A 101 -5.53 26.40 23.51
N HIS A 102 -4.49 26.40 22.67
CA HIS A 102 -3.88 27.62 22.15
C HIS A 102 -4.10 27.89 20.66
N ILE A 103 -4.51 26.89 19.88
CA ILE A 103 -4.67 27.01 18.43
C ILE A 103 -6.09 26.60 18.03
N TYR A 104 -6.87 27.58 17.56
CA TYR A 104 -8.29 27.41 17.21
C TYR A 104 -8.54 26.27 16.23
N GLU A 105 -7.66 26.08 15.24
CA GLU A 105 -7.76 25.01 14.24
C GLU A 105 -7.77 23.61 14.87
N TYR A 106 -7.06 23.43 15.99
CA TYR A 106 -6.97 22.14 16.66
C TYR A 106 -8.15 21.86 17.61
N GLN A 107 -8.99 22.85 17.95
CA GLN A 107 -10.18 22.63 18.79
C GLN A 107 -11.21 21.67 18.15
N LYS A 108 -11.27 21.62 16.81
CA LYS A 108 -12.19 20.76 16.05
C LYS A 108 -11.91 19.25 16.21
N PHE A 109 -10.69 18.87 16.61
CA PHE A 109 -10.30 17.47 16.78
C PHE A 109 -11.01 16.77 17.95
N LEU A 110 -11.47 17.52 18.95
CA LEU A 110 -12.18 16.97 20.12
C LEU A 110 -13.50 16.30 19.71
N GLN A 111 -14.27 16.94 18.82
CA GLN A 111 -15.56 16.43 18.35
C GLN A 111 -15.40 15.17 17.49
N LEU A 112 -14.33 15.11 16.67
CA LEU A 112 -14.02 13.94 15.83
C LEU A 112 -13.58 12.73 16.66
N ALA A 113 -12.77 12.93 17.70
CA ALA A 113 -12.35 11.85 18.61
C ALA A 113 -13.53 11.29 19.42
N GLU A 114 -14.40 12.15 19.96
CA GLU A 114 -15.60 11.74 20.69
C GLU A 114 -16.63 11.03 19.79
N TYR A 115 -16.77 11.48 18.55
CA TYR A 115 -17.64 10.82 17.57
C TYR A 115 -17.07 9.46 17.13
N ALA A 116 -15.76 9.36 16.89
CA ALA A 116 -15.10 8.09 16.60
C ALA A 116 -15.32 7.08 17.73
N ASP A 117 -15.14 7.49 19.00
CA ASP A 117 -15.43 6.64 20.17
C ASP A 117 -16.92 6.24 20.26
N LYS A 118 -17.85 7.14 19.86
CA LYS A 118 -19.29 6.86 19.83
C LYS A 118 -19.69 5.90 18.69
N VAL A 119 -19.09 6.04 17.51
CA VAL A 119 -19.29 5.10 16.38
C VAL A 119 -18.71 3.74 16.73
N LEU A 120 -17.48 3.67 17.25
CA LEU A 120 -16.82 2.43 17.65
C LEU A 120 -17.57 1.72 18.79
N SER A 121 -18.17 2.46 19.72
CA SER A 121 -19.04 1.90 20.76
C SER A 121 -20.41 1.48 20.25
N SER A 122 -20.94 2.07 19.17
CA SER A 122 -22.16 1.60 18.50
C SER A 122 -21.97 0.31 17.69
N VAL A 123 -20.72 -0.05 17.39
CA VAL A 123 -20.33 -1.33 16.77
C VAL A 123 -19.97 -2.39 17.83
N LYS A 124 -19.76 -1.99 19.10
CA LYS A 124 -19.63 -2.96 20.20
C LYS A 124 -20.95 -3.71 20.42
N GLY A 125 -20.92 -5.03 20.25
CA GLY A 125 -22.01 -5.93 20.62
C GLY A 125 -22.88 -6.44 19.47
N ARG A 126 -22.56 -6.11 18.21
CA ARG A 126 -23.00 -6.92 17.05
C ARG A 126 -21.86 -7.88 16.71
N GLU A 127 -22.16 -9.17 16.55
CA GLU A 127 -21.20 -10.14 16.02
C GLU A 127 -20.84 -9.75 14.59
N ILE A 128 -19.79 -8.96 14.50
CA ILE A 128 -18.78 -9.08 13.47
C ILE A 128 -17.67 -9.85 14.22
N SER A 129 -16.84 -10.66 13.55
CA SER A 129 -15.61 -11.19 14.19
C SER A 129 -14.43 -10.20 14.02
N PRO A 130 -14.26 -9.22 14.94
CA PRO A 130 -12.99 -8.57 15.23
C PRO A 130 -12.78 -8.41 16.75
N PHE A 131 -11.55 -8.64 17.23
CA PHE A 131 -11.15 -8.22 18.58
C PHE A 131 -10.42 -6.87 18.53
N VAL A 132 -11.14 -5.80 18.90
CA VAL A 132 -10.63 -4.43 19.07
C VAL A 132 -10.21 -4.23 20.53
N THR A 133 -8.97 -3.83 20.78
CA THR A 133 -8.57 -3.22 22.07
C THR A 133 -7.61 -2.06 21.88
N GLU A 134 -8.02 -0.94 22.50
CA GLU A 134 -7.30 0.27 22.93
C GLU A 134 -6.96 1.38 21.91
N LYS A 135 -7.76 2.46 22.04
CA LYS A 135 -7.51 3.90 21.84
C LYS A 135 -6.93 4.37 20.49
N LEU A 136 -7.80 5.01 19.72
CA LEU A 136 -7.49 5.67 18.46
C LEU A 136 -7.36 7.18 18.67
N GLN A 137 -6.30 7.78 18.15
CA GLN A 137 -6.23 9.23 17.95
C GLN A 137 -6.46 9.52 16.46
N PRO A 138 -7.48 10.31 16.10
CA PRO A 138 -7.64 10.75 14.72
C PRO A 138 -6.56 11.78 14.38
N TYR A 139 -5.77 11.50 13.34
CA TYR A 139 -4.96 12.52 12.66
C TYR A 139 -5.79 13.03 11.48
N SER A 140 -5.85 14.36 11.29
CA SER A 140 -6.46 14.97 10.11
C SER A 140 -5.44 14.99 8.98
N MET A 141 -5.87 14.68 7.77
CA MET A 141 -5.16 15.01 6.54
C MET A 141 -6.03 16.06 5.93
N ALA A 142 -5.38 17.05 5.35
CA ALA A 142 -5.96 18.18 4.66
C ALA A 142 -7.12 17.73 3.75
N ALA A 143 -8.33 17.90 4.25
CA ALA A 143 -9.57 18.00 3.50
C ALA A 143 -10.58 18.53 4.51
N GLU A 144 -10.99 19.77 4.31
CA GLU A 144 -12.02 20.41 5.13
C GLU A 144 -13.23 19.47 5.26
N PRO A 145 -13.72 19.19 6.47
CA PRO A 145 -15.02 18.55 6.60
C PRO A 145 -16.06 19.59 6.18
N GLU A 146 -16.72 19.39 5.03
CA GLU A 146 -17.96 20.10 4.72
C GLU A 146 -19.02 19.74 5.76
N VAL A 147 -19.20 20.62 6.75
CA VAL A 147 -20.19 20.44 7.81
C VAL A 147 -21.57 20.81 7.28
N SER A 148 -22.32 19.83 6.77
CA SER A 148 -23.78 19.97 6.63
C SER A 148 -24.46 19.47 7.91
N TYR A 149 -25.15 20.38 8.61
CA TYR A 149 -25.90 20.07 9.82
C TYR A 149 -27.18 19.29 9.46
N GLY A 150 -27.06 17.97 9.45
CA GLY A 150 -28.18 17.03 9.34
C GLY A 150 -27.69 15.65 9.73
N ARG A 151 -28.51 14.87 10.46
CA ARG A 151 -28.19 13.50 10.90
C ARG A 151 -27.76 12.61 9.72
N ASN A 152 -26.45 12.52 9.42
CA ASN A 152 -25.90 11.58 8.46
C ASN A 152 -24.41 11.34 8.76
N THR A 153 -23.95 10.12 8.47
CA THR A 153 -22.59 9.60 8.62
C THR A 153 -21.54 10.58 8.08
N GLN A 154 -20.74 11.18 8.97
CA GLN A 154 -19.66 12.09 8.56
C GLN A 154 -18.46 11.31 8.02
N ASN A 155 -17.85 11.85 6.97
CA ASN A 155 -16.66 11.29 6.33
C ASN A 155 -15.41 11.61 7.17
N PHE A 156 -14.56 10.62 7.48
CA PHE A 156 -13.31 10.80 8.24
C PHE A 156 -12.31 9.68 7.97
N TRP A 157 -11.05 9.86 8.32
CA TRP A 157 -10.04 8.81 8.19
C TRP A 157 -9.13 8.69 9.42
N ILE A 158 -8.43 7.56 9.53
CA ILE A 158 -7.47 7.26 10.59
C ILE A 158 -6.22 6.59 10.02
N ARG A 159 -5.03 7.00 10.50
CA ARG A 159 -3.79 6.22 10.31
C ARG A 159 -3.79 5.08 11.33
N ASN A 160 -3.69 3.87 10.85
CA ASN A 160 -3.69 2.70 11.71
C ASN A 160 -2.27 2.40 12.21
N GLN A 161 -1.97 2.77 13.46
CA GLN A 161 -0.70 2.46 14.12
C GLN A 161 -0.63 0.98 14.59
N ARG A 162 -1.09 0.05 13.74
CA ARG A 162 -1.27 -1.38 14.05
C ARG A 162 -2.22 -1.66 15.21
N ASN A 163 -3.20 -0.81 15.44
CA ASN A 163 -4.19 -0.98 16.50
C ASN A 163 -5.44 -1.71 16.00
N ILE A 164 -5.74 -1.57 14.72
CA ILE A 164 -6.84 -2.25 14.03
C ILE A 164 -6.24 -3.35 13.17
N TYR A 165 -6.85 -4.54 13.21
CA TYR A 165 -6.45 -5.65 12.36
C TYR A 165 -7.65 -6.49 11.93
N PHE A 166 -7.48 -7.12 10.78
CA PHE A 166 -8.32 -8.18 10.28
C PHE A 166 -7.66 -9.53 10.55
N THR A 167 -8.45 -10.55 10.85
CA THR A 167 -7.94 -11.92 10.99
C THR A 167 -8.26 -12.73 9.76
N TYR A 168 -7.26 -13.45 9.26
CA TYR A 168 -7.43 -14.44 8.20
C TYR A 168 -6.86 -15.79 8.65
N GLY A 169 -7.75 -16.72 8.97
CA GLY A 169 -7.38 -17.95 9.70
C GLY A 169 -6.67 -17.59 11.01
N THR A 170 -5.41 -18.01 11.15
CA THR A 170 -4.57 -17.71 12.34
C THR A 170 -3.74 -16.44 12.21
N ARG A 171 -3.75 -15.77 11.05
CA ARG A 171 -2.89 -14.61 10.77
C ARG A 171 -3.63 -13.30 11.02
N LYS A 172 -2.90 -12.28 11.49
CA LYS A 172 -3.39 -10.92 11.68
C LYS A 172 -2.86 -10.01 10.57
N TYR A 173 -3.75 -9.20 10.01
CA TYR A 173 -3.47 -8.21 8.99
C TYR A 173 -3.79 -6.81 9.53
N TYR A 174 -2.80 -5.92 9.56
CA TYR A 174 -2.95 -4.54 10.03
C TYR A 174 -2.86 -3.61 8.81
N PRO A 175 -3.95 -2.93 8.41
CA PRO A 175 -3.88 -1.93 7.33
C PRO A 175 -3.09 -0.69 7.75
N ASP A 176 -2.73 0.16 6.81
CA ASP A 176 -2.03 1.41 7.12
C ASP A 176 -2.99 2.57 7.40
N PHE A 177 -4.13 2.62 6.68
CA PHE A 177 -5.17 3.63 6.89
C PHE A 177 -6.58 3.03 6.82
N ILE A 178 -7.53 3.68 7.47
CA ILE A 178 -8.96 3.36 7.36
C ILE A 178 -9.73 4.65 7.15
N ILE A 179 -10.60 4.69 6.13
CA ILE A 179 -11.39 5.86 5.76
C ILE A 179 -12.86 5.48 5.79
N PHE A 180 -13.67 6.31 6.42
CA PHE A 180 -15.13 6.24 6.41
C PHE A 180 -15.61 7.32 5.45
N LYS A 181 -16.23 6.92 4.34
CA LYS A 181 -16.81 7.86 3.37
C LYS A 181 -18.10 7.31 2.80
N ASP A 182 -19.17 8.11 2.81
CA ASP A 182 -20.47 7.80 2.19
C ASP A 182 -21.07 6.44 2.63
N GLY A 183 -20.85 6.08 3.90
CA GLY A 183 -21.32 4.81 4.47
C GLY A 183 -20.43 3.59 4.18
N PHE A 184 -19.28 3.79 3.52
CA PHE A 184 -18.27 2.76 3.26
C PHE A 184 -17.02 2.94 4.13
N ILE A 185 -16.38 1.82 4.44
CA ILE A 185 -15.12 1.69 5.17
C ILE A 185 -14.06 1.24 4.18
N TYR A 186 -13.23 2.19 3.78
CA TYR A 186 -12.09 1.95 2.92
C TYR A 186 -10.88 1.57 3.77
N VAL A 187 -10.24 0.47 3.43
CA VAL A 187 -9.05 -0.04 4.10
C VAL A 187 -7.88 0.12 3.16
N ILE A 188 -6.92 0.98 3.50
CA ILE A 188 -5.81 1.33 2.61
C ILE A 188 -4.52 0.71 3.12
N GLU A 189 -3.80 0.09 2.20
CA GLU A 189 -2.45 -0.44 2.40
C GLU A 189 -1.47 0.28 1.50
N THR A 190 -0.36 0.71 2.08
CA THR A 190 0.77 1.32 1.37
C THR A 190 1.75 0.25 0.92
N LYS A 191 2.10 0.25 -0.36
CA LYS A 191 3.19 -0.57 -0.89
C LYS A 191 4.50 0.20 -0.76
N GLY A 192 5.38 -0.28 0.13
CA GLY A 192 6.73 0.23 0.28
C GLY A 192 7.68 -0.17 -0.85
N GLU A 193 7.53 -1.39 -1.40
CA GLU A 193 8.20 -1.86 -2.63
C GLU A 193 7.32 -2.93 -3.32
N ILE A 194 7.55 -3.15 -4.62
CA ILE A 194 6.69 -3.87 -5.61
C ILE A 194 6.31 -5.33 -5.24
N TYR A 195 6.86 -5.90 -4.17
CA TYR A 195 6.64 -7.32 -3.79
C TYR A 195 6.02 -7.51 -2.39
N SER A 196 5.04 -6.69 -2.02
CA SER A 196 4.24 -6.95 -0.81
C SER A 196 3.39 -8.22 -0.98
N ASP A 197 3.41 -9.08 0.06
CA ASP A 197 2.73 -10.38 0.16
C ASP A 197 1.45 -10.51 -0.70
N THR A 198 1.55 -11.24 -1.82
CA THR A 198 0.44 -11.47 -2.75
C THR A 198 -0.86 -11.87 -2.04
N ARG A 199 -0.79 -12.72 -1.01
CA ARG A 199 -2.00 -13.21 -0.33
C ARG A 199 -2.70 -12.08 0.43
N LYS A 200 -1.92 -11.17 1.00
CA LYS A 200 -2.40 -9.96 1.67
C LYS A 200 -3.12 -9.03 0.69
N ASN A 201 -2.53 -8.82 -0.48
CA ASN A 201 -3.09 -7.97 -1.53
C ASN A 201 -4.38 -8.54 -2.13
N VAL A 202 -4.39 -9.86 -2.39
CA VAL A 202 -5.60 -10.57 -2.86
C VAL A 202 -6.71 -10.51 -1.81
N LEU A 203 -6.39 -10.61 -0.52
CA LEU A 203 -7.37 -10.50 0.55
C LEU A 203 -7.95 -9.09 0.65
N LEU A 204 -7.10 -8.06 0.60
CA LEU A 204 -7.50 -6.65 0.58
C LEU A 204 -8.49 -6.37 -0.54
N LYS A 205 -8.14 -6.78 -1.78
CA LYS A 205 -8.99 -6.61 -2.97
C LYS A 205 -10.32 -7.36 -2.88
N LYS A 206 -10.43 -8.32 -1.97
CA LYS A 206 -11.62 -9.17 -1.77
C LYS A 206 -12.30 -8.93 -0.43
N LEU A 207 -12.00 -7.85 0.29
CA LEU A 207 -12.57 -7.60 1.63
C LEU A 207 -14.10 -7.56 1.63
N ASP A 208 -14.71 -7.17 0.53
CA ASP A 208 -16.15 -7.19 0.25
C ASP A 208 -16.68 -8.57 -0.22
N GLU A 209 -15.79 -9.46 -0.66
CA GLU A 209 -16.09 -10.79 -1.19
C GLU A 209 -15.71 -11.96 -0.25
N VAL A 210 -14.93 -11.74 0.82
CA VAL A 210 -14.43 -12.83 1.68
C VAL A 210 -15.61 -13.53 2.39
N PRO A 211 -15.83 -14.84 2.14
CA PRO A 211 -16.84 -15.61 2.86
C PRO A 211 -16.40 -15.81 4.32
N GLY A 212 -17.24 -15.36 5.25
CA GLY A 212 -17.15 -15.59 6.70
C GLY A 212 -18.54 -15.42 7.31
N ASP A 213 -18.69 -15.67 8.62
CA ASP A 213 -19.98 -15.71 9.32
C ASP A 213 -20.81 -14.40 9.25
N ALA A 214 -20.25 -13.32 8.67
CA ALA A 214 -21.00 -12.19 8.16
C ALA A 214 -20.29 -11.59 6.93
N THR A 215 -20.95 -11.56 5.77
CA THR A 215 -20.62 -10.62 4.68
C THR A 215 -20.79 -9.20 5.21
N ILE A 216 -19.68 -8.50 5.47
CA ILE A 216 -19.74 -7.11 5.92
C ILE A 216 -19.90 -6.22 4.70
N LYS A 217 -21.15 -5.92 4.35
CA LYS A 217 -21.44 -4.89 3.34
C LYS A 217 -20.83 -3.55 3.79
N GLY A 218 -20.18 -2.84 2.86
CA GLY A 218 -19.62 -1.52 3.13
C GLY A 218 -18.12 -1.49 3.45
N PHE A 219 -17.34 -2.51 3.06
CA PHE A 219 -15.87 -2.44 3.11
C PHE A 219 -15.28 -2.40 1.70
N ARG A 220 -14.20 -1.64 1.48
CA ARG A 220 -13.45 -1.64 0.21
C ARG A 220 -11.95 -1.58 0.50
N GLY A 221 -11.20 -2.58 0.06
CA GLY A 221 -9.73 -2.56 0.17
C GLY A 221 -9.12 -1.77 -0.99
N ILE A 222 -8.17 -0.89 -0.69
CA ILE A 222 -7.42 -0.14 -1.68
C ILE A 222 -5.93 -0.34 -1.41
N LEU A 223 -5.17 -0.57 -2.48
CA LEU A 223 -3.72 -0.60 -2.44
C LEU A 223 -3.20 0.67 -3.10
N ILE A 224 -2.28 1.36 -2.46
CA ILE A 224 -1.64 2.55 -3.01
C ILE A 224 -0.12 2.42 -2.89
N PHE A 225 0.62 3.02 -3.82
CA PHE A 225 2.07 3.19 -3.69
C PHE A 225 2.39 4.34 -2.73
N SER A 226 3.53 4.28 -2.06
CA SER A 226 3.94 5.32 -1.11
C SER A 226 4.01 6.70 -1.74
N THR A 227 4.43 6.81 -3.01
CA THR A 227 4.48 8.06 -3.77
C THR A 227 3.11 8.72 -3.91
N GLN A 228 2.03 7.94 -3.98
CA GLN A 228 0.67 8.46 -4.11
C GLN A 228 0.16 9.10 -2.81
N LEU A 229 0.76 8.77 -1.65
CA LEU A 229 0.43 9.44 -0.39
C LEU A 229 0.97 10.86 -0.33
N ASP A 230 2.14 11.09 -0.91
CA ASP A 230 2.78 12.41 -0.92
C ASP A 230 1.96 13.39 -1.78
N GLU A 231 1.39 12.89 -2.90
CA GLU A 231 0.52 13.65 -3.81
C GLU A 231 -0.83 14.04 -3.18
N MET A 232 -1.35 13.29 -2.20
CA MET A 232 -2.57 13.67 -1.47
C MET A 232 -2.41 14.97 -0.66
N GLY A 233 -1.18 15.41 -0.40
CA GLY A 233 -0.89 16.58 0.42
C GLY A 233 -0.73 17.90 -0.36
N GLU A 234 -0.38 17.84 -1.65
CA GLU A 234 0.13 19.02 -2.37
C GLU A 234 -0.83 19.65 -3.37
N ASP A 235 -1.79 18.91 -3.95
CA ASP A 235 -2.85 19.49 -4.80
C ASP A 235 -4.12 18.63 -4.74
N TYR A 236 -5.28 19.28 -4.55
CA TYR A 236 -6.56 18.62 -4.23
C TYR A 236 -7.09 17.73 -5.37
N ILE A 237 -6.68 16.47 -5.40
CA ILE A 237 -7.43 15.40 -6.06
C ILE A 237 -8.56 14.98 -5.10
N GLY A 238 -9.82 15.08 -5.54
CA GLY A 238 -10.96 14.60 -4.76
C GLY A 238 -10.82 13.10 -4.46
N PHE A 239 -11.32 12.63 -3.30
CA PHE A 239 -11.11 11.25 -2.87
C PHE A 239 -11.52 10.19 -3.91
N ASP A 240 -12.62 10.40 -4.64
CA ASP A 240 -13.05 9.44 -5.66
C ASP A 240 -12.11 9.40 -6.86
N ASP A 241 -11.54 10.56 -7.23
CA ASP A 241 -10.56 10.65 -8.30
C ASP A 241 -9.21 10.09 -7.86
N PHE A 242 -8.86 10.22 -6.58
CA PHE A 242 -7.73 9.52 -5.97
C PHE A 242 -7.91 7.99 -6.05
N ILE A 243 -9.09 7.46 -5.69
CA ILE A 243 -9.38 6.03 -5.82
C ILE A 243 -9.24 5.57 -7.27
N LYS A 244 -9.83 6.29 -8.23
CA LYS A 244 -9.72 5.96 -9.66
C LYS A 244 -8.26 5.96 -10.12
N ALA A 245 -7.49 6.98 -9.77
CA ALA A 245 -6.08 7.09 -10.11
C ALA A 245 -5.26 5.95 -9.49
N SER A 246 -5.52 5.59 -8.24
CA SER A 246 -4.88 4.44 -7.57
C SER A 246 -5.20 3.12 -8.24
N GLU A 247 -6.47 2.87 -8.56
CA GLU A 247 -6.89 1.65 -9.26
C GLU A 247 -6.25 1.54 -10.65
N GLU A 248 -6.14 2.67 -11.36
CA GLU A 248 -5.45 2.71 -12.64
C GLU A 248 -3.95 2.41 -12.53
N ILE A 249 -3.25 2.98 -11.54
CA ILE A 249 -1.82 2.70 -11.31
C ILE A 249 -1.63 1.22 -10.94
N LEU A 250 -2.47 0.66 -10.07
CA LEU A 250 -2.43 -0.77 -9.72
C LEU A 250 -2.67 -1.65 -10.94
N ARG A 251 -3.62 -1.30 -11.80
CA ARG A 251 -3.92 -2.03 -13.03
C ARG A 251 -2.70 -2.07 -13.94
N ARG A 252 -1.98 -0.95 -14.09
CA ARG A 252 -0.74 -0.87 -14.88
C ARG A 252 0.40 -1.72 -14.27
N HIS A 253 0.42 -1.90 -12.95
CA HIS A 253 1.50 -2.60 -12.22
C HIS A 253 1.06 -3.96 -11.63
N GLN A 254 0.09 -4.63 -12.25
CA GLN A 254 -0.34 -5.96 -11.81
C GLN A 254 0.82 -6.96 -11.81
N SER A 255 0.86 -7.87 -10.84
CA SER A 255 1.83 -8.97 -10.84
C SER A 255 1.23 -10.23 -11.44
N LYS A 256 2.07 -11.24 -11.74
CA LYS A 256 1.60 -12.58 -12.14
C LYS A 256 0.60 -13.19 -11.14
N ALA A 257 0.67 -12.77 -9.90
CA ALA A 257 -0.15 -13.31 -8.83
C ALA A 257 -1.50 -12.59 -8.66
N ASP A 258 -1.70 -11.47 -9.37
CA ASP A 258 -2.98 -10.76 -9.51
C ASP A 258 -3.83 -11.33 -10.66
N LEU A 259 -3.29 -12.22 -11.49
CA LEU A 259 -3.99 -12.75 -12.66
C LEU A 259 -5.24 -13.55 -12.28
N ILE A 260 -6.35 -13.23 -12.94
CA ILE A 260 -7.62 -13.95 -12.79
C ILE A 260 -7.56 -15.24 -13.61
N GLN A 261 -7.97 -16.36 -13.04
CA GLN A 261 -7.90 -17.65 -13.73
C GLN A 261 -9.01 -17.82 -14.77
N ASP A 262 -10.22 -17.34 -14.45
CA ASP A 262 -11.39 -17.52 -15.30
C ASP A 262 -12.34 -16.31 -15.18
N PRO A 263 -12.08 -15.20 -15.90
CA PRO A 263 -12.97 -14.04 -15.90
C PRO A 263 -14.27 -14.34 -16.67
N PRO A 264 -15.36 -13.62 -16.37
CA PRO A 264 -16.64 -13.75 -17.08
C PRO A 264 -16.44 -13.70 -18.60
N ALA A 265 -17.10 -14.60 -19.33
CA ALA A 265 -16.91 -14.72 -20.78
C ALA A 265 -17.22 -13.42 -21.55
N ALA A 266 -18.19 -12.64 -21.05
CA ALA A 266 -18.58 -11.36 -21.62
C ALA A 266 -17.57 -10.22 -21.37
N GLU A 267 -16.59 -10.41 -20.47
CA GLU A 267 -15.58 -9.40 -20.14
C GLU A 267 -14.21 -9.73 -20.75
N ARG A 268 -14.06 -10.92 -21.35
CA ARG A 268 -12.85 -11.33 -22.06
C ARG A 268 -12.69 -10.50 -23.32
N PHE A 269 -11.47 -10.01 -23.55
CA PHE A 269 -11.14 -9.07 -24.61
C PHE A 269 -11.91 -7.75 -24.55
N ILE A 270 -12.51 -7.42 -23.40
CA ILE A 270 -13.10 -6.10 -23.14
C ILE A 270 -12.40 -5.46 -21.94
N LYS A 271 -12.33 -6.21 -20.85
CA LYS A 271 -11.67 -5.82 -19.60
C LYS A 271 -10.50 -6.73 -19.24
N TYR A 272 -10.41 -7.90 -19.86
CA TYR A 272 -9.37 -8.89 -19.58
C TYR A 272 -8.68 -9.41 -20.83
N ILE A 273 -7.36 -9.40 -20.84
CA ILE A 273 -6.52 -9.95 -21.93
C ILE A 273 -5.82 -11.23 -21.43
N PRO A 274 -5.77 -12.31 -22.22
CA PRO A 274 -5.15 -13.55 -21.79
C PRO A 274 -3.62 -13.38 -21.66
N VAL A 275 -3.04 -14.01 -20.64
CA VAL A 275 -1.60 -14.09 -20.45
C VAL A 275 -1.08 -15.42 -20.98
N TYR A 276 -0.04 -15.37 -21.79
CA TYR A 276 0.67 -16.55 -22.27
C TYR A 276 2.17 -16.41 -22.02
N GLN A 277 2.77 -17.46 -21.49
CA GLN A 277 4.21 -17.67 -21.69
C GLN A 277 4.53 -17.69 -23.20
N PRO A 278 5.67 -17.13 -23.64
CA PRO A 278 6.11 -17.10 -25.04
C PRO A 278 5.90 -18.42 -25.79
N ILE A 279 6.30 -19.55 -25.22
CA ILE A 279 6.17 -20.85 -25.90
C ILE A 279 4.71 -21.31 -26.05
N LYS A 280 3.81 -20.88 -25.15
CA LYS A 280 2.38 -21.18 -25.26
C LYS A 280 1.72 -20.34 -26.35
N ALA A 281 2.10 -19.06 -26.46
CA ALA A 281 1.64 -18.20 -27.54
C ALA A 281 2.07 -18.78 -28.90
N TYR A 282 3.32 -19.20 -29.02
CA TYR A 282 3.83 -19.91 -30.20
C TYR A 282 2.99 -21.15 -30.57
N LYS A 283 2.74 -22.04 -29.60
CA LYS A 283 1.93 -23.25 -29.82
C LYS A 283 0.49 -22.94 -30.23
N LYS A 284 -0.08 -21.86 -29.68
CA LYS A 284 -1.44 -21.40 -29.96
C LYS A 284 -1.56 -20.85 -31.38
N PHE A 285 -0.77 -19.83 -31.70
CA PHE A 285 -0.97 -19.03 -32.91
C PHE A 285 -0.27 -19.63 -34.13
N ILE A 286 0.91 -20.24 -33.96
CA ILE A 286 1.69 -20.78 -35.07
C ILE A 286 1.44 -22.27 -35.28
N LYS A 287 1.62 -23.10 -34.25
CA LYS A 287 1.40 -24.56 -34.38
C LYS A 287 -0.07 -24.96 -34.39
N LYS A 288 -0.99 -24.03 -34.09
CA LYS A 288 -2.44 -24.26 -34.03
C LYS A 288 -2.81 -25.51 -33.21
N GLN A 289 -2.02 -25.82 -32.18
CA GLN A 289 -2.30 -26.95 -31.29
C GLN A 289 -3.57 -26.66 -30.49
N LYS A 290 -4.34 -27.70 -30.12
CA LYS A 290 -5.58 -27.57 -29.32
C LYS A 290 -5.30 -26.79 -28.02
N THR A 291 -5.59 -25.48 -28.09
CA THR A 291 -5.67 -24.45 -27.03
C THR A 291 -4.81 -24.73 -25.79
N PRO A 292 -3.54 -24.27 -25.77
CA PRO A 292 -2.89 -24.06 -24.48
C PRO A 292 -3.74 -23.06 -23.69
N LYS A 293 -4.17 -23.46 -22.49
CA LYS A 293 -4.89 -22.57 -21.58
C LYS A 293 -3.99 -21.38 -21.23
N PRO A 294 -4.55 -20.16 -21.15
CA PRO A 294 -3.84 -19.01 -20.60
C PRO A 294 -3.24 -19.34 -19.24
N ASP A 295 -2.11 -18.71 -18.91
CA ASP A 295 -1.54 -18.74 -17.56
C ASP A 295 -2.40 -17.97 -16.55
N GLY A 296 -3.27 -17.10 -17.08
CA GLY A 296 -4.27 -16.32 -16.38
C GLY A 296 -4.77 -15.22 -17.31
N TRP A 297 -5.51 -14.28 -16.77
CA TRP A 297 -6.06 -13.13 -17.47
C TRP A 297 -5.65 -11.87 -16.73
N LEU A 298 -5.10 -10.93 -17.47
CA LEU A 298 -4.64 -9.64 -17.00
C LEU A 298 -5.78 -8.63 -17.14
N GLU A 299 -6.10 -7.91 -16.07
CA GLU A 299 -7.08 -6.81 -16.14
C GLU A 299 -6.48 -5.63 -16.91
N VAL A 300 -7.21 -5.09 -17.87
CA VAL A 300 -6.80 -3.94 -18.66
C VAL A 300 -7.88 -2.86 -18.58
N LYS A 301 -7.59 -1.67 -19.11
CA LYS A 301 -8.61 -0.63 -19.22
C LYS A 301 -9.77 -1.18 -20.04
N GLU A 302 -11.00 -0.89 -19.63
CA GLU A 302 -12.16 -1.37 -20.35
C GLU A 302 -12.21 -0.71 -21.73
N ASN A 303 -12.28 -1.53 -22.78
CA ASN A 303 -12.50 -1.09 -24.14
C ASN A 303 -13.90 -1.54 -24.58
N PRO A 304 -14.89 -0.62 -24.65
CA PRO A 304 -16.25 -0.95 -25.07
C PRO A 304 -16.33 -1.54 -26.49
N ASP A 305 -15.40 -1.18 -27.36
CA ASP A 305 -15.31 -1.70 -28.73
C ASP A 305 -14.61 -3.07 -28.81
N GLY A 306 -13.99 -3.49 -27.70
CA GLY A 306 -13.26 -4.75 -27.59
C GLY A 306 -11.84 -4.71 -28.16
N TYR A 307 -10.99 -5.55 -27.59
CA TYR A 307 -9.66 -5.86 -28.10
C TYR A 307 -9.73 -7.03 -29.10
N PRO A 308 -8.84 -7.09 -30.10
CA PRO A 308 -8.75 -8.27 -30.96
C PRO A 308 -8.50 -9.55 -30.15
N ASP A 309 -9.13 -10.65 -30.55
CA ASP A 309 -9.00 -11.95 -29.87
C ASP A 309 -7.61 -12.61 -30.05
N THR A 310 -6.80 -12.00 -30.92
CA THR A 310 -5.39 -12.27 -31.18
C THR A 310 -4.44 -11.55 -30.22
N VAL A 311 -4.92 -10.62 -29.41
CA VAL A 311 -4.10 -9.91 -28.41
C VAL A 311 -3.89 -10.76 -27.16
N PHE A 312 -2.68 -10.72 -26.62
CA PHE A 312 -2.31 -11.35 -25.35
C PHE A 312 -1.20 -10.56 -24.65
N ALA A 313 -0.95 -10.88 -23.38
CA ALA A 313 0.15 -10.30 -22.61
C ALA A 313 1.21 -11.35 -22.25
N THR A 314 2.46 -10.91 -22.12
CA THR A 314 3.61 -11.68 -21.64
C THR A 314 4.51 -10.80 -20.74
N GLN A 315 5.26 -11.40 -19.83
CA GLN A 315 6.17 -10.63 -18.95
C GLN A 315 7.55 -10.46 -19.60
N ALA A 316 8.06 -9.24 -19.59
CA ALA A 316 9.43 -8.93 -19.96
C ALA A 316 10.44 -9.72 -19.10
N LYS A 317 11.50 -10.24 -19.73
CA LYS A 317 12.60 -10.97 -19.08
C LYS A 317 13.95 -10.33 -19.40
N GLY A 318 14.84 -10.39 -18.41
CA GLY A 318 16.13 -9.73 -18.45
C GLY A 318 16.07 -8.23 -18.64
N ASP A 319 17.20 -7.68 -19.08
CA ASP A 319 17.36 -6.25 -19.33
C ASP A 319 17.28 -5.88 -20.80
N ALA A 320 17.12 -6.86 -21.71
CA ALA A 320 17.19 -6.64 -23.17
C ALA A 320 16.24 -5.54 -23.67
N LEU A 321 15.12 -5.31 -22.96
CA LEU A 321 14.08 -4.35 -23.32
C LEU A 321 14.15 -3.04 -22.53
N ASN A 322 15.06 -2.91 -21.57
CA ASN A 322 15.26 -1.69 -20.79
C ASN A 322 15.80 -0.55 -21.68
N PRO A 323 15.35 0.72 -21.54
CA PRO A 323 14.38 1.21 -20.56
C PRO A 323 12.91 1.07 -20.95
N LYS A 324 12.59 0.65 -22.19
CA LYS A 324 11.21 0.57 -22.67
C LYS A 324 10.35 -0.37 -21.81
N TYR A 325 10.87 -1.56 -21.49
CA TYR A 325 10.26 -2.49 -20.55
C TYR A 325 11.30 -2.97 -19.55
N ARG A 326 10.99 -2.80 -18.25
CA ARG A 326 11.77 -3.33 -17.13
C ARG A 326 11.41 -4.80 -16.91
N HIS A 327 12.26 -5.49 -16.16
CA HIS A 327 12.01 -6.88 -15.79
C HIS A 327 10.65 -7.04 -15.10
N ASN A 328 9.86 -8.02 -15.56
CA ASN A 328 8.48 -8.31 -15.15
C ASN A 328 7.38 -7.32 -15.60
N ASP A 329 7.70 -6.27 -16.37
CA ASP A 329 6.67 -5.45 -17.01
C ASP A 329 5.82 -6.29 -17.97
N TRP A 330 4.55 -5.92 -18.12
CA TRP A 330 3.66 -6.55 -19.10
C TRP A 330 3.86 -5.95 -20.48
N ILE A 331 4.13 -6.83 -21.44
CA ILE A 331 4.19 -6.51 -22.86
C ILE A 331 2.92 -7.05 -23.49
N TYR A 332 2.18 -6.19 -24.17
CA TYR A 332 1.00 -6.58 -24.94
C TYR A 332 1.42 -6.86 -26.37
N LEU A 333 0.97 -7.97 -26.91
CA LEU A 333 1.35 -8.48 -28.21
C LEU A 333 0.09 -8.88 -28.97
N ASN A 334 0.04 -8.58 -30.26
CA ASN A 334 -1.01 -8.99 -31.17
C ASN A 334 -0.46 -10.01 -32.17
N HIS A 335 -1.11 -11.17 -32.29
CA HIS A 335 -0.80 -12.07 -33.39
C HIS A 335 -1.26 -11.46 -34.72
N VAL A 336 -0.36 -11.41 -35.69
CA VAL A 336 -0.59 -10.84 -37.03
C VAL A 336 -0.30 -11.89 -38.11
N GLU A 337 -1.10 -11.90 -39.17
CA GLU A 337 -0.87 -12.77 -40.32
C GLU A 337 0.20 -12.19 -41.26
N ASP A 338 0.23 -10.86 -41.40
CA ASP A 338 1.25 -10.15 -42.18
C ASP A 338 2.55 -10.03 -41.38
N LYS A 339 3.51 -10.89 -41.70
CA LYS A 339 4.82 -10.92 -41.04
C LYS A 339 5.65 -9.65 -41.29
N SER A 340 5.30 -8.83 -42.29
CA SER A 340 6.00 -7.57 -42.54
C SER A 340 5.77 -6.54 -41.43
N GLU A 341 4.68 -6.66 -40.67
CA GLU A 341 4.39 -5.82 -39.50
C GLU A 341 5.44 -5.96 -38.39
N ALA A 342 6.19 -7.07 -38.35
CA ALA A 342 7.26 -7.26 -37.39
C ALA A 342 8.49 -6.36 -37.65
N LEU A 343 8.69 -5.91 -38.90
CA LEU A 343 9.87 -5.15 -39.28
C LEU A 343 9.94 -3.83 -38.53
N ASN A 344 11.08 -3.60 -37.86
CA ASN A 344 11.36 -2.47 -36.98
C ASN A 344 10.45 -2.35 -35.75
N ASN A 345 9.63 -3.37 -35.48
CA ASN A 345 8.75 -3.42 -34.31
C ASN A 345 9.22 -4.49 -33.32
N LEU A 346 8.93 -4.24 -32.05
CA LEU A 346 9.15 -5.23 -31.00
C LEU A 346 8.23 -6.43 -31.26
N SER A 347 8.81 -7.62 -31.39
CA SER A 347 8.07 -8.82 -31.76
C SER A 347 8.48 -10.01 -30.92
N LEU A 348 7.51 -10.86 -30.60
CA LEU A 348 7.77 -12.21 -30.11
C LEU A 348 8.10 -13.11 -31.31
N VAL A 349 9.30 -13.68 -31.28
CA VAL A 349 9.86 -14.48 -32.35
C VAL A 349 10.21 -15.87 -31.83
N PHE A 350 9.98 -16.87 -32.67
CA PHE A 350 10.42 -18.24 -32.44
C PHE A 350 11.44 -18.70 -33.50
N ASN A 351 12.54 -19.29 -33.04
CA ASN A 351 13.44 -20.10 -33.84
C ASN A 351 14.12 -21.12 -32.90
N GLY A 352 14.21 -22.38 -33.32
CA GLY A 352 14.67 -23.48 -32.48
C GLY A 352 16.11 -23.37 -31.97
N THR A 353 16.93 -22.48 -32.54
CA THR A 353 18.32 -22.24 -32.13
C THR A 353 18.45 -21.04 -31.17
N ILE A 354 17.36 -20.33 -30.87
CA ILE A 354 17.41 -19.18 -29.97
C ILE A 354 17.59 -19.64 -28.52
N GLU A 355 18.66 -19.16 -27.90
CA GLU A 355 18.91 -19.22 -26.46
C GLU A 355 18.80 -17.80 -25.88
N ASP A 356 17.71 -17.52 -25.17
CA ASP A 356 17.45 -16.23 -24.50
C ASP A 356 16.81 -16.47 -23.12
N GLU A 357 16.59 -15.42 -22.35
CA GLU A 357 16.01 -15.48 -20.99
C GLU A 357 14.50 -15.82 -20.96
N TYR A 358 13.88 -15.95 -22.13
CA TYR A 358 12.50 -16.38 -22.29
C TYR A 358 12.42 -17.92 -22.34
N ASP A 359 11.30 -18.47 -22.83
CA ASP A 359 11.21 -19.92 -23.05
C ASP A 359 12.17 -20.36 -24.17
N PRO A 360 12.65 -21.63 -24.17
CA PRO A 360 13.53 -22.14 -25.22
C PRO A 360 13.01 -21.89 -26.63
N GLY A 361 13.87 -21.33 -27.49
CA GLY A 361 13.54 -20.96 -28.86
C GLY A 361 12.72 -19.68 -29.01
N CYS A 362 12.34 -19.00 -27.92
CA CYS A 362 11.59 -17.75 -27.96
C CYS A 362 12.46 -16.55 -27.58
N THR A 363 12.21 -15.41 -28.21
CA THR A 363 12.74 -14.11 -27.77
C THR A 363 11.75 -12.99 -28.09
N ILE A 364 11.82 -11.90 -27.34
CA ILE A 364 11.06 -10.67 -27.62
C ILE A 364 12.06 -9.56 -27.88
N ARG A 365 12.18 -9.11 -29.13
CA ARG A 365 13.19 -8.17 -29.61
C ARG A 365 12.68 -7.40 -30.84
N VAL A 366 13.35 -6.30 -31.17
CA VAL A 366 13.04 -5.54 -32.40
C VAL A 366 13.57 -6.32 -33.59
N VAL A 367 12.73 -6.59 -34.59
CA VAL A 367 13.12 -7.37 -35.77
C VAL A 367 13.64 -6.42 -36.84
N GLU A 368 14.92 -6.52 -37.16
CA GLU A 368 15.52 -5.84 -38.30
C GLU A 368 16.01 -6.85 -39.35
N THR A 369 16.04 -6.41 -40.59
CA THR A 369 16.58 -7.19 -41.71
C THR A 369 17.76 -6.44 -42.28
N ILE A 370 18.89 -7.13 -42.44
CA ILE A 370 20.08 -6.59 -43.09
C ILE A 370 20.36 -7.44 -44.33
N GLU A 371 20.45 -6.79 -45.48
CA GLU A 371 20.93 -7.41 -46.71
C GLU A 371 22.43 -7.15 -46.83
N LYS A 372 23.23 -8.23 -46.93
CA LYS A 372 24.66 -8.14 -47.23
C LYS A 372 24.90 -8.61 -48.66
N GLU A 373 25.61 -7.77 -49.42
CA GLU A 373 26.17 -8.18 -50.70
C GLU A 373 27.30 -9.19 -50.44
N SER A 374 27.10 -10.43 -50.89
CA SER A 374 28.11 -11.47 -50.77
C SER A 374 29.20 -11.25 -51.82
N SER A 375 30.47 -11.25 -51.40
CA SER A 375 31.61 -11.13 -52.32
C SER A 375 31.93 -12.46 -53.03
N SER A 376 31.31 -13.57 -52.64
CA SER A 376 31.58 -14.94 -53.10
C SER A 376 30.36 -15.70 -53.62
N SER A 377 29.14 -15.17 -53.49
CA SER A 377 27.87 -15.76 -53.94
C SER A 377 27.15 -14.85 -54.94
N LEU A 378 26.41 -15.44 -55.90
CA LEU A 378 25.55 -14.72 -56.86
C LEU A 378 24.25 -14.18 -56.22
N PHE A 379 23.99 -14.51 -54.94
CA PHE A 379 22.78 -14.12 -54.21
C PHE A 379 23.14 -13.30 -52.98
N ASN A 380 22.36 -12.26 -52.69
CA ASN A 380 22.49 -11.46 -51.48
C ASN A 380 22.12 -12.33 -50.26
N GLU A 381 22.95 -12.29 -49.22
CA GLU A 381 22.66 -12.95 -47.95
C GLU A 381 21.77 -12.04 -47.11
N LYS A 382 20.63 -12.57 -46.66
CA LYS A 382 19.67 -11.85 -45.83
C LYS A 382 19.83 -12.31 -44.39
N GLU A 383 20.21 -11.39 -43.51
CA GLU A 383 20.33 -11.63 -42.07
C GLU A 383 19.13 -11.03 -41.35
N ILE A 384 18.56 -11.78 -40.41
CA ILE A 384 17.58 -11.25 -39.46
C ILE A 384 18.31 -10.91 -38.16
N HIS A 385 18.24 -9.65 -37.77
CA HIS A 385 18.82 -9.11 -36.55
C HIS A 385 17.72 -8.88 -35.53
N LEU A 386 17.72 -9.66 -34.45
CA LEU A 386 16.81 -9.48 -33.33
C LEU A 386 17.51 -8.58 -32.30
N LYS A 387 17.22 -7.28 -32.37
CA LYS A 387 17.92 -6.26 -31.59
C LYS A 387 17.31 -6.08 -30.20
N PRO A 388 18.15 -5.97 -29.16
CA PRO A 388 17.69 -5.46 -27.86
C PRO A 388 17.37 -3.96 -27.97
N TYR A 389 16.58 -3.47 -27.02
CA TYR A 389 16.32 -2.05 -26.84
C TYR A 389 17.50 -1.35 -26.14
N ASN A 390 18.17 -2.04 -25.22
CA ASN A 390 19.39 -1.55 -24.60
C ASN A 390 20.60 -1.73 -25.53
N LYS A 391 21.63 -0.89 -25.38
CA LYS A 391 22.89 -1.00 -26.15
C LYS A 391 23.93 -1.94 -25.52
N ILE A 392 23.57 -2.62 -24.43
CA ILE A 392 24.50 -3.46 -23.65
C ILE A 392 24.54 -4.87 -24.21
N LYS A 393 23.38 -5.41 -24.60
CA LYS A 393 23.28 -6.73 -25.21
C LYS A 393 23.52 -6.65 -26.70
N GLU A 394 24.16 -7.69 -27.24
CA GLU A 394 24.31 -7.86 -28.68
C GLU A 394 22.98 -8.30 -29.32
N PRO A 395 22.76 -7.99 -30.61
CA PRO A 395 21.69 -8.58 -31.40
C PRO A 395 21.85 -10.10 -31.53
N ILE A 396 20.73 -10.82 -31.53
CA ILE A 396 20.73 -12.22 -31.95
C ILE A 396 20.62 -12.21 -33.48
N VAL A 397 21.64 -12.69 -34.17
CA VAL A 397 21.72 -12.72 -35.62
C VAL A 397 21.38 -14.11 -36.12
N ILE A 398 20.44 -14.21 -37.05
CA ILE A 398 20.06 -15.45 -37.71
C ILE A 398 20.36 -15.27 -39.21
N THR A 399 21.30 -16.06 -39.72
CA THR A 399 21.85 -15.98 -41.09
C THR A 399 21.17 -16.99 -42.01
N ASP A 400 21.15 -16.69 -43.32
CA ASP A 400 20.59 -17.57 -44.39
C ASP A 400 19.07 -17.80 -44.32
N VAL A 401 18.30 -16.82 -43.84
CA VAL A 401 16.88 -17.04 -43.50
C VAL A 401 15.91 -16.12 -44.24
N HIS A 402 14.78 -16.70 -44.67
CA HIS A 402 13.56 -15.96 -45.01
C HIS A 402 12.61 -15.88 -43.80
N ILE A 403 12.09 -14.67 -43.52
CA ILE A 403 11.06 -14.45 -42.49
C ILE A 403 9.87 -15.36 -42.79
N GLY A 404 9.57 -16.26 -41.84
CA GLY A 404 8.45 -17.16 -41.92
C GLY A 404 8.74 -18.61 -42.30
N GLU A 405 9.98 -18.95 -42.67
CA GLU A 405 10.41 -20.35 -42.89
C GLU A 405 11.24 -20.87 -41.70
N GLU A 406 12.30 -20.16 -41.30
CA GLU A 406 13.11 -20.56 -40.13
C GLU A 406 12.92 -19.64 -38.92
N VAL A 407 12.43 -18.42 -39.14
CA VAL A 407 12.08 -17.45 -38.08
C VAL A 407 10.59 -17.20 -38.12
N GLU A 408 9.88 -17.70 -37.10
CA GLU A 408 8.43 -17.59 -36.98
C GLU A 408 8.07 -16.36 -36.14
N ILE A 409 7.48 -15.34 -36.78
CA ILE A 409 6.87 -14.20 -36.08
C ILE A 409 5.60 -14.70 -35.40
N VAL A 410 5.61 -14.71 -34.07
CA VAL A 410 4.46 -15.14 -33.28
C VAL A 410 3.48 -13.99 -33.10
N ALA A 411 3.98 -12.81 -32.75
CA ALA A 411 3.17 -11.63 -32.49
C ALA A 411 4.03 -10.36 -32.50
N VAL A 412 3.40 -9.22 -32.75
CA VAL A 412 4.01 -7.89 -32.76
C VAL A 412 3.46 -7.08 -31.59
N GLU A 413 4.23 -6.14 -31.06
CA GLU A 413 3.81 -5.22 -30.02
C GLU A 413 2.48 -4.55 -30.32
N TYR A 414 1.59 -4.59 -29.34
CA TYR A 414 0.28 -3.99 -29.37
C TYR A 414 0.24 -2.88 -28.32
N LEU A 415 -0.04 -1.65 -28.73
CA LEU A 415 -0.19 -0.53 -27.81
C LEU A 415 -1.68 -0.44 -27.41
N LEU A 416 -1.98 -0.62 -26.12
CA LEU A 416 -3.37 -0.61 -25.63
C LEU A 416 -4.04 0.76 -25.69
N ASP A 417 -3.27 1.86 -25.71
CA ASP A 417 -3.71 3.26 -25.84
C ASP A 417 -2.49 4.14 -26.18
N GLU A 418 -2.68 5.23 -26.94
CA GLU A 418 -1.64 6.22 -27.35
C GLU A 418 -1.18 7.20 -26.23
N ASP A 419 -1.52 6.97 -24.96
CA ASP A 419 -1.09 7.84 -23.85
C ASP A 419 0.35 7.53 -23.38
N ILE A 420 1.32 7.62 -24.30
CA ILE A 420 2.74 7.85 -23.98
C ILE A 420 2.94 9.36 -23.88
N ALA A 421 2.27 10.03 -22.95
CA ALA A 421 2.53 11.47 -22.71
C ALA A 421 2.05 12.02 -21.36
N VAL A 422 1.79 11.22 -20.33
CA VAL A 422 1.61 11.77 -18.98
C VAL A 422 2.15 10.76 -17.98
N LEU A 423 3.11 11.18 -17.15
CA LEU A 423 3.73 10.45 -16.03
C LEU A 423 5.01 9.63 -16.29
N GLU A 424 5.81 9.91 -17.33
CA GLU A 424 7.26 9.59 -17.30
C GLU A 424 8.10 10.67 -16.59
N THR A 425 7.46 11.72 -16.06
CA THR A 425 8.07 12.67 -15.14
C THR A 425 7.41 12.59 -13.78
N PHE A 426 7.69 11.52 -13.02
CA PHE A 426 7.62 11.52 -11.56
C PHE A 426 8.69 10.57 -11.00
#